data_AF-A0A5K0Y3X6-F1
#
_entry.id   AF-A0A5K0Y3X6-F1
#
_cell.length_a   1.000
_cell.length_b   1.000
_cell.length_c   1.000
_cell.angle_alpha   90.00
_cell.angle_beta   90.00
_cell.angle_gamma   90.00
#
_symmetry.space_group_name_H-M   'P 1'
#
loop_
_entity.id
_entity.type
_entity.pdbx_description
1 polymer ?
#
loop_
_entity_poly.entity_id
_entity_poly.type
_entity_poly.pdbx_seq_one_letter_code
_entity_poly.pdbx_strand_id
1 'polypeptide(L)' 'GCDGSVLLNATGNNTAEKDAIPNQTLRGFDFIDRVKALLEAKCPGVVSCADIISLVARDAVVVT' A
#
# COMPACT_ATOMS: atom_id res chain seq x y z
N GLY A 1 -6.40 -6.68 -8.83
CA GLY A 1 -6.24 -7.93 -8.05
C GLY A 1 -5.61 -7.57 -6.72
N CYS A 2 -4.80 -8.44 -6.10
CA CYS A 2 -3.91 -8.03 -4.99
C CYS A 2 -2.54 -7.66 -5.56
N ASP A 3 -2.46 -6.53 -6.27
CA ASP A 3 -1.31 -6.08 -7.06
C ASP A 3 -0.74 -4.74 -6.58
N GLY A 4 -1.35 -4.12 -5.55
CA GLY A 4 -0.93 -2.85 -5.00
C GLY A 4 -1.37 -1.63 -5.80
N SER A 5 -2.23 -1.78 -6.81
CA SER A 5 -2.73 -0.68 -7.65
C SER A 5 -3.40 0.45 -6.83
N VAL A 6 -4.11 0.10 -5.76
CA VAL A 6 -4.79 1.05 -4.86
C VAL A 6 -3.85 2.03 -4.15
N LEU A 7 -2.54 1.74 -4.10
CA LEU A 7 -1.55 2.61 -3.46
C LEU A 7 -1.09 3.76 -4.38
N LEU A 8 -1.29 3.63 -5.69
CA LEU A 8 -0.82 4.61 -6.66
C LEU A 8 -1.60 5.92 -6.53
N ASN A 9 -0.89 7.03 -6.75
CA ASN A 9 -1.52 8.35 -6.84
C ASN A 9 -1.82 8.68 -8.31
N ALA A 10 -2.85 9.49 -8.56
CA ALA A 10 -3.10 10.01 -9.88
C ALA A 10 -1.89 10.79 -10.39
N THR A 11 -1.63 10.64 -11.68
CA THR A 11 -0.63 11.43 -12.43
C THR A 11 -1.36 12.18 -13.53
N GLY A 12 -0.73 13.19 -14.14
CA GLY A 12 -1.45 14.15 -15.01
C GLY A 12 -2.32 13.54 -16.13
N ASN A 13 -2.07 12.29 -16.55
CA ASN A 13 -2.84 11.60 -17.58
C ASN A 13 -3.66 10.39 -17.09
N ASN A 14 -3.66 10.05 -15.79
CA ASN A 14 -4.33 8.84 -15.28
C ASN A 14 -5.07 9.10 -13.96
N THR A 15 -6.28 8.55 -13.83
CA THR A 15 -7.02 8.48 -12.57
C THR A 15 -6.53 7.28 -11.76
N ALA A 16 -6.21 7.47 -10.48
CA ALA A 16 -5.85 6.36 -9.61
C ALA A 16 -7.09 5.74 -8.96
N GLU A 17 -7.00 4.46 -8.62
CA GLU A 17 -8.04 3.79 -7.82
C GLU A 17 -8.28 4.51 -6.49
N LYS A 18 -7.24 5.12 -5.92
CA LYS A 18 -7.27 5.91 -4.70
C LYS A 18 -8.30 7.06 -4.74
N ASP A 19 -8.57 7.60 -5.92
CA ASP A 19 -9.50 8.72 -6.13
C ASP A 19 -10.96 8.26 -6.32
N ALA A 20 -11.18 6.95 -6.51
CA ALA A 20 -12.52 6.40 -6.69
C ALA A 20 -13.37 6.66 -5.44
N ILE A 21 -14.64 7.05 -5.63
CA ILE A 21 -15.61 7.32 -4.55
C ILE A 21 -15.57 6.29 -3.41
N PRO A 22 -15.63 4.96 -3.67
CA PRO A 22 -15.57 3.97 -2.57
C PRO A 22 -14.25 3.98 -1.79
N ASN A 23 -13.15 4.43 -2.39
CA ASN A 23 -11.80 4.36 -1.82
C ASN A 23 -11.42 5.62 -1.02
N GLN A 24 -12.21 6.68 -1.07
CA GLN A 24 -11.95 7.93 -0.33
C GLN A 24 -12.01 7.78 1.19
N THR A 25 -12.57 6.67 1.68
CA THR A 25 -12.63 6.34 3.11
C THR A 25 -11.48 5.47 3.60
N LEU A 26 -10.66 4.94 2.68
CA LEU A 26 -9.50 4.11 3.02
C LEU A 26 -8.46 4.94 3.80
N ARG A 27 -7.75 4.27 4.70
CA ARG A 27 -6.77 4.87 5.60
C ARG A 27 -5.52 4.00 5.65
N GLY A 28 -4.44 4.55 6.18
CA GLY A 28 -3.20 3.80 6.43
C GLY A 28 -2.17 3.85 5.30
N PHE A 29 -2.38 4.66 4.25
CA PHE A 29 -1.39 4.83 3.17
C PHE A 29 -0.01 5.21 3.71
N ASP A 30 0.07 6.23 4.59
CA ASP A 30 1.33 6.65 5.19
C ASP A 30 2.00 5.56 6.05
N PHE A 31 1.21 4.65 6.61
CA PHE A 31 1.75 3.52 7.35
C PHE A 31 2.43 2.52 6.40
N ILE A 32 1.79 2.20 5.27
CA ILE A 32 2.35 1.34 4.23
C ILE A 32 3.62 1.98 3.65
N ASP A 33 3.63 3.29 3.40
CA ASP A 33 4.81 4.01 2.90
C ASP A 33 5.99 3.93 3.87
N ARG A 34 5.75 4.07 5.18
CA ARG A 34 6.79 3.90 6.21
C ARG A 34 7.34 2.47 6.23
N VAL A 35 6.47 1.46 6.16
CA VAL A 35 6.90 0.06 6.10
C VAL A 35 7.75 -0.18 4.85
N LYS A 36 7.33 0.31 3.69
CA LYS A 36 8.10 0.19 2.45
C LYS A 36 9.46 0.86 2.55
N ALA A 37 9.54 2.07 3.12
CA ALA A 37 10.81 2.78 3.30
C ALA A 37 11.79 2.00 4.19
N LEU A 38 11.30 1.41 5.29
CA LEU A 38 12.13 0.58 6.18
C LEU A 38 12.62 -0.70 5.48
N LEU A 39 11.76 -1.33 4.66
CA LEU A 39 12.13 -2.52 3.90
C LEU A 39 13.12 -2.19 2.79
N GLU A 40 12.93 -1.11 2.04
CA GLU A 40 13.89 -0.68 1.01
C GLU A 40 15.26 -0.31 1.60
N ALA A 41 15.29 0.25 2.82
CA ALA A 41 16.56 0.50 3.51
C ALA A 41 17.29 -0.79 3.91
N LYS A 42 16.58 -1.90 4.09
CA LYS A 42 17.14 -3.19 4.53
C LYS A 42 17.40 -4.17 3.37
N CYS A 43 16.49 -4.21 2.40
CA CYS A 43 16.50 -5.10 1.25
C CYS A 43 15.91 -4.39 0.01
N PRO A 44 16.70 -3.55 -0.68
CA PRO A 44 16.24 -2.76 -1.82
C PRO A 44 15.64 -3.60 -2.95
N GLY A 45 14.45 -3.25 -3.41
CA GLY A 45 13.78 -3.88 -4.56
C GLY A 45 13.32 -5.32 -4.35
N VAL A 46 13.36 -5.85 -3.11
CA VAL A 46 13.03 -7.25 -2.84
C VAL A 46 11.56 -7.46 -2.52
N VAL A 47 10.98 -6.63 -1.64
CA VAL A 47 9.61 -6.83 -1.14
C VAL A 47 8.63 -5.99 -1.94
N SER A 48 7.62 -6.63 -2.55
CA SER A 48 6.59 -5.94 -3.32
C SER A 48 5.60 -5.20 -2.43
N CYS A 49 4.98 -4.13 -2.94
CA CYS A 49 3.94 -3.40 -2.20
C CYS A 49 2.69 -4.25 -1.96
N ALA A 50 2.39 -5.19 -2.87
CA ALA A 50 1.30 -6.15 -2.73
C ALA A 50 1.52 -7.10 -1.53
N ASP A 51 2.75 -7.60 -1.38
CA ASP A 51 3.12 -8.46 -0.25
C ASP A 51 3.09 -7.70 1.07
N ILE A 52 3.51 -6.42 1.08
CA ILE A 52 3.43 -5.57 2.28
C ILE A 52 1.99 -5.45 2.76
N ILE A 53 1.03 -5.12 1.88
CA ILE A 53 -0.38 -5.02 2.28
C ILE A 53 -0.88 -6.36 2.84
N SER A 54 -0.51 -7.47 2.18
CA SER A 54 -0.95 -8.81 2.58
C SER A 54 -0.43 -9.20 3.97
N LEU A 55 0.85 -8.94 4.25
CA LEU A 55 1.48 -9.21 5.54
C LEU A 55 0.98 -8.26 6.63
N VAL A 56 0.85 -6.96 6.34
CA VAL A 56 0.32 -5.97 7.29
C VAL A 56 -1.13 -6.31 7.66
N ALA A 57 -1.96 -6.70 6.69
CA ALA A 57 -3.35 -7.08 6.97
C ALA A 57 -3.42 -8.32 7.88
N ARG A 58 -2.60 -9.34 7.62
CA ARG A 58 -2.47 -10.52 8.50
C ARG A 58 -2.08 -10.09 9.91
N ASP A 59 -1.03 -9.28 10.05
CA ASP A 59 -0.49 -8.92 11.36
C ASP A 59 -1.45 -7.99 12.12
N ALA A 60 -2.17 -7.10 11.43
CA ALA A 60 -3.20 -6.25 12.04
C ALA A 60 -4.32 -7.07 12.69
N VAL A 61 -4.77 -8.16 12.05
CA VAL A 61 -5.79 -9.06 12.61
C VAL A 61 -5.27 -9.82 13.84
N VAL A 62 -3.98 -10.15 13.88
CA VAL A 62 -3.38 -10.85 15.03
C VAL A 62 -3.25 -9.94 16.26
N VAL A 63 -3.03 -8.64 16.04
CA VAL A 63 -2.76 -7.66 17.10
C VAL A 63 -4.02 -6.96 17.61
N THR A 64 -5.16 -7.12 16.93
CA THR A 64 -6.50 -6.73 17.41
C THR A 64 -7.13 -7.76 18.33
#